data_AF-A0A439JWD7-F1
#
_entry.id   AF-A0A439JWD7-F1
#
_cell.length_a   1.000
_cell.length_b   1.000
_cell.length_c   1.000
_cell.angle_alpha   90.00
_cell.angle_beta   90.00
_cell.angle_gamma   90.00
#
_symmetry.space_group_name_H-M   'P 1'
#
loop_
_entity.id
_entity.type
_entity.pdbx_description
1 polymer ?
#
loop_
_entity_poly.entity_id
_entity_poly.type
_entity_poly.pdbx_seq_one_letter_code
_entity_poly.pdbx_strand_id
1 'polypeptide(L)'
;ARHRLDDPSALITEVSPALAVSAAPDGLAQLLRDVDNSMRNDVLARRHREGWSAELRLKIAAAGVPGFLAYLERSLPPHLAAMTLDQWGALEGHPFYPTWKAKPGLPPQEVTALSPEFGARVRLRITALRKEWAYVEKMPHVGSYSEWFSQNFPDLWRDWAEGLKERGKSPGDWLPLPVHRWHLDNFVRREFESEIAFGVFDPEGPEIVTLPSMSFRTMLPDTQEPRPFIKLPVAIWLTSEQRTLQAKSIHMGPRLSTLISDILANEEDLRDTLEIFTEELGAILRHPDTGDEHPGRFLSVVFRNTDALARADG
;
A
#
# COMPACT_ATOMS: atom_id res chain seq x y z
N ALA A 1 43.76 -5.96 -19.42
CA ALA A 1 44.06 -4.55 -19.14
C ALA A 1 43.20 -4.10 -17.96
N ARG A 2 43.70 -3.24 -17.06
CA ARG A 2 42.86 -2.67 -15.99
C ARG A 2 41.96 -1.59 -16.62
N HIS A 3 40.67 -1.63 -16.36
CA HIS A 3 39.72 -0.59 -16.77
C HIS A 3 38.87 -0.18 -15.56
N ARG A 4 38.34 1.04 -15.60
CA ARG A 4 37.49 1.61 -14.56
C ARG A 4 36.04 1.17 -14.79
N LEU A 5 35.34 0.87 -13.71
CA LEU A 5 33.90 0.60 -13.70
C LEU A 5 33.18 1.84 -13.14
N ASP A 6 32.21 2.37 -13.87
CA ASP A 6 31.53 3.63 -13.54
C ASP A 6 30.14 3.42 -12.90
N ASP A 7 29.56 2.23 -13.03
CA ASP A 7 28.25 1.90 -12.47
C ASP A 7 28.17 0.43 -11.99
N PRO A 8 27.18 0.10 -11.12
CA PRO A 8 27.02 -1.26 -10.61
C PRO A 8 26.72 -2.30 -11.69
N SER A 9 26.06 -1.92 -12.78
CA SER A 9 25.71 -2.83 -13.88
C SER A 9 26.95 -3.28 -14.66
N ALA A 10 27.92 -2.39 -14.86
CA ALA A 10 29.22 -2.71 -15.41
C ALA A 10 29.98 -3.71 -14.53
N LEU A 11 29.94 -3.52 -13.20
CA LEU A 11 30.53 -4.47 -12.25
C LEU A 11 29.86 -5.85 -12.34
N ILE A 12 28.52 -5.91 -12.32
CA ILE A 12 27.77 -7.17 -12.42
C ILE A 12 28.10 -7.89 -13.73
N THR A 13 28.19 -7.16 -14.84
CA THR A 13 28.54 -7.71 -16.15
C THR A 13 29.91 -8.38 -16.13
N GLU A 14 30.91 -7.69 -15.57
CA GLU A 14 32.30 -8.18 -15.51
C GLU A 14 32.44 -9.42 -14.62
N VAL A 15 31.72 -9.49 -13.50
CA VAL A 15 31.82 -10.63 -12.56
C VAL A 15 30.90 -11.79 -12.91
N SER A 16 29.85 -11.58 -13.72
CA SER A 16 28.86 -12.60 -14.04
C SER A 16 29.43 -13.92 -14.58
N PRO A 17 30.47 -13.95 -15.44
CA PRO A 17 31.03 -15.21 -15.94
C PRO A 17 31.74 -16.02 -14.85
N ALA A 18 32.11 -15.40 -13.74
CA ALA A 18 32.76 -16.03 -12.59
C ALA A 18 31.77 -16.48 -11.50
N LEU A 19 30.48 -16.13 -11.61
CA LEU A 19 29.47 -16.55 -10.65
C LEU A 19 29.15 -18.04 -10.84
N ALA A 20 29.16 -18.80 -9.73
CA ALA A 20 28.75 -20.20 -9.72
C ALA A 20 27.21 -20.39 -9.77
N VAL A 21 26.53 -19.57 -10.57
CA VAL A 21 25.07 -19.56 -10.73
C VAL A 21 24.73 -19.59 -12.21
N SER A 22 23.87 -20.52 -12.62
CA SER A 22 23.31 -20.53 -13.97
C SER A 22 22.07 -19.63 -14.01
N ALA A 23 22.18 -18.47 -14.65
CA ALA A 23 21.04 -17.59 -14.86
C ALA A 23 20.03 -18.20 -15.85
N ALA A 24 18.75 -17.82 -15.71
CA ALA A 24 17.77 -18.01 -16.77
C ALA A 24 18.23 -17.29 -18.07
N PRO A 25 17.73 -17.68 -19.26
CA PRO A 25 18.19 -17.15 -20.55
C PRO A 25 18.26 -15.62 -20.66
N ASP A 26 17.39 -14.90 -19.95
CA ASP A 26 17.32 -13.44 -19.90
C ASP A 26 17.60 -12.85 -18.49
N GLY A 27 17.93 -13.69 -17.51
CA GLY A 27 17.98 -13.31 -16.10
C GLY A 27 19.04 -12.25 -15.80
N LEU A 28 20.23 -12.36 -16.40
CA LEU A 28 21.28 -11.35 -16.24
C LEU A 28 20.85 -10.01 -16.85
N ALA A 29 20.28 -10.02 -18.06
CA ALA A 29 19.84 -8.81 -18.73
C ALA A 29 18.71 -8.10 -17.96
N GLN A 30 17.79 -8.87 -17.36
CA GLN A 30 16.74 -8.32 -16.50
C GLN A 30 17.31 -7.71 -15.21
N LEU A 31 18.24 -8.41 -14.55
CA LEU A 31 18.90 -7.91 -13.34
C LEU A 31 19.59 -6.56 -13.60
N LEU A 32 20.36 -6.46 -14.70
CA LEU A 32 21.07 -5.23 -15.06
C LEU A 32 20.08 -4.06 -15.28
N ARG A 33 18.96 -4.31 -15.98
CA ARG A 33 17.91 -3.30 -16.15
C ARG A 33 17.31 -2.84 -14.83
N ASP A 34 17.06 -3.76 -13.91
CA ASP A 34 16.45 -3.44 -12.62
C ASP A 34 17.44 -2.69 -11.71
N VAL A 35 18.73 -3.02 -11.76
CA VAL A 35 19.80 -2.29 -11.06
C VAL A 35 19.91 -0.86 -11.58
N ASP A 36 19.96 -0.68 -12.90
CA ASP A 36 19.99 0.66 -13.51
C ASP A 36 18.75 1.48 -13.15
N ASN A 37 17.57 0.86 -13.20
CA ASN A 37 16.32 1.50 -12.81
C ASN A 37 16.34 1.90 -11.32
N SER A 38 16.80 1.00 -10.43
CA SER A 38 16.96 1.25 -9.00
C SER A 38 17.87 2.45 -8.74
N MET A 39 19.04 2.49 -9.38
CA MET A 39 20.01 3.57 -9.24
C MET A 39 19.44 4.92 -9.70
N ARG A 40 18.74 4.97 -10.84
CA ARG A 40 18.09 6.19 -11.33
C ARG A 40 17.03 6.70 -10.35
N ASN A 41 16.20 5.79 -9.82
CA ASN A 41 15.18 6.14 -8.84
C ASN A 41 15.79 6.61 -7.51
N ASP A 42 16.90 6.00 -7.07
CA ASP A 42 17.64 6.41 -5.88
C ASP A 42 18.20 7.82 -6.02
N VAL A 43 18.81 8.16 -7.16
CA VAL A 43 19.31 9.51 -7.45
C VAL A 43 18.17 10.54 -7.41
N LEU A 44 17.00 10.22 -7.98
CA LEU A 44 15.82 11.09 -7.91
C LEU A 44 15.34 11.28 -6.48
N ALA A 45 15.24 10.20 -5.70
CA ALA A 45 14.79 10.23 -4.32
C ALA A 45 15.74 11.05 -3.42
N ARG A 46 17.06 10.88 -3.58
CA ARG A 46 18.06 11.64 -2.81
C ARG A 46 18.03 13.13 -3.12
N ARG A 47 17.90 13.52 -4.40
CA ARG A 47 17.72 14.93 -4.80
C ARG A 47 16.44 15.53 -4.20
N HIS A 48 15.34 14.81 -4.27
CA HIS A 48 14.09 15.25 -3.63
C HIS A 48 14.26 15.39 -2.12
N ARG A 49 14.94 14.43 -1.48
CA ARG A 49 15.20 14.45 -0.03
C ARG A 49 16.00 15.66 0.43
N GLU A 50 16.97 16.12 -0.34
CA GLU A 50 17.74 17.32 0.00
C GLU A 50 16.82 18.54 0.15
N GLY A 51 15.94 18.75 -0.84
CA GLY A 51 14.93 19.81 -0.83
C GLY A 51 13.93 19.65 0.31
N TRP A 52 13.34 18.46 0.45
CA TRP A 52 12.35 18.18 1.50
C TRP A 52 12.95 18.39 2.90
N SER A 53 14.21 17.97 3.12
CA SER A 53 14.89 18.16 4.41
C SER A 53 15.24 19.63 4.67
N ALA A 54 15.59 20.40 3.64
CA ALA A 54 15.82 21.84 3.78
C ALA A 54 14.53 22.57 4.18
N GLU A 55 13.40 22.23 3.54
CA GLU A 55 12.09 22.79 3.90
C GLU A 55 11.70 22.43 5.35
N LEU A 56 11.88 21.16 5.75
CA LEU A 56 11.62 20.74 7.13
C LEU A 56 12.48 21.49 8.14
N ARG A 57 13.77 21.73 7.86
CA ARG A 57 14.63 22.54 8.75
C ARG A 57 14.11 23.96 8.93
N LEU A 58 13.63 24.60 7.85
CA LEU A 58 13.03 25.93 7.95
C LEU A 58 11.75 25.91 8.80
N LYS A 59 10.88 24.91 8.61
CA LYS A 59 9.67 24.73 9.41
C LYS A 59 9.98 24.48 10.89
N ILE A 60 10.92 23.58 11.19
CA ILE A 60 11.39 23.28 12.55
C ILE A 60 11.90 24.55 13.24
N ALA A 61 12.75 25.32 12.56
CA ALA A 61 13.30 26.57 13.08
C ALA A 61 12.23 27.63 13.33
N ALA A 62 11.33 27.86 12.36
CA ALA A 62 10.22 28.81 12.48
C ALA A 62 9.29 28.46 13.64
N ALA A 63 9.14 27.17 13.90
CA ALA A 63 8.26 26.67 14.92
C ALA A 63 8.97 26.62 16.31
N GLY A 64 10.29 26.83 16.40
CA GLY A 64 11.02 26.93 17.67
C GLY A 64 11.08 25.62 18.47
N VAL A 65 11.11 24.47 17.79
CA VAL A 65 11.19 23.14 18.42
C VAL A 65 12.56 22.50 18.23
N PRO A 66 12.99 21.60 19.13
CA PRO A 66 14.37 21.11 19.16
C PRO A 66 14.75 20.19 17.99
N GLY A 67 13.78 19.66 17.24
CA GLY A 67 14.10 18.75 16.14
C GLY A 67 12.89 18.26 15.37
N PHE A 68 13.15 17.29 14.48
CA PHE A 68 12.15 16.76 13.55
C PHE A 68 10.98 16.06 14.25
N LEU A 69 11.25 15.16 15.21
CA LEU A 69 10.19 14.44 15.92
C LEU A 69 9.29 15.39 16.71
N ALA A 70 9.87 16.28 17.52
CA ALA A 70 9.13 17.31 18.26
C ALA A 70 8.32 18.24 17.34
N TYR A 71 8.82 18.51 16.12
CA TYR A 71 8.06 19.25 15.12
C TYR A 71 6.84 18.47 14.63
N LEU A 72 6.99 17.18 14.32
CA LEU A 72 5.87 16.35 13.86
C LEU A 72 4.80 16.21 14.95
N GLU A 73 5.20 15.84 16.17
CA GLU A 73 4.29 15.67 17.32
C GLU A 73 3.46 16.92 17.60
N ARG A 74 4.06 18.11 17.46
CA ARG A 74 3.37 19.37 17.72
C ARG A 74 2.53 19.85 16.53
N SER A 75 2.88 19.46 15.31
CA SER A 75 2.28 20.06 14.10
C SER A 75 1.25 19.17 13.42
N LEU A 76 1.21 17.87 13.74
CA LEU A 76 0.37 16.89 13.06
C LEU A 76 -0.29 15.96 14.08
N PRO A 77 -1.50 15.45 13.79
CA PRO A 77 -2.06 14.30 14.49
C PRO A 77 -1.10 13.09 14.46
N PRO A 78 -1.11 12.22 15.50
CA PRO A 78 -0.16 11.11 15.62
C PRO A 78 -0.03 10.21 14.40
N HIS A 79 -1.13 9.85 13.73
CA HIS A 79 -1.10 9.01 12.54
C HIS A 79 -0.45 9.70 11.33
N LEU A 80 -0.64 11.01 11.17
CA LEU A 80 0.01 11.79 10.11
C LEU A 80 1.48 12.08 10.43
N ALA A 81 1.82 12.27 11.71
CA ALA A 81 3.20 12.37 12.17
C ALA A 81 3.97 11.06 11.87
N ALA A 82 3.41 9.91 12.27
CA ALA A 82 3.98 8.60 12.00
C ALA A 82 4.11 8.33 10.50
N MET A 83 3.12 8.70 9.70
CA MET A 83 3.18 8.53 8.24
C MET A 83 4.19 9.46 7.57
N THR A 84 4.33 10.68 8.04
CA THR A 84 5.39 11.59 7.58
C THR A 84 6.76 11.01 7.90
N LEU A 85 6.93 10.44 9.10
CA LEU A 85 8.16 9.75 9.48
C LEU A 85 8.41 8.50 8.63
N ASP A 86 7.39 7.70 8.31
CA ASP A 86 7.51 6.52 7.44
C ASP A 86 7.94 6.91 6.01
N GLN A 87 7.26 7.88 5.39
CA GLN A 87 7.58 8.38 4.06
C GLN A 87 8.97 9.02 4.01
N TRP A 88 9.33 9.79 5.04
CA TRP A 88 10.68 10.30 5.19
C TRP A 88 11.66 9.15 5.47
N GLY A 89 11.32 8.12 6.24
CA GLY A 89 12.16 6.95 6.48
C GLY A 89 12.45 6.10 5.24
N ALA A 90 11.58 6.18 4.22
CA ALA A 90 11.62 5.33 3.01
C ALA A 90 12.83 5.53 2.09
N LEU A 91 13.78 6.42 2.43
CA LEU A 91 14.88 6.79 1.54
C LEU A 91 15.82 5.62 1.24
N GLU A 92 16.24 4.83 2.22
CA GLU A 92 17.30 3.84 1.96
C GLU A 92 16.76 2.55 1.31
N GLY A 93 15.49 2.21 1.54
CA GLY A 93 14.90 0.97 1.02
C GLY A 93 15.50 -0.29 1.69
N HIS A 94 15.52 -1.40 0.96
CA HIS A 94 15.98 -2.67 1.51
C HIS A 94 17.53 -2.74 1.59
N PRO A 95 18.13 -3.09 2.75
CA PRO A 95 19.58 -3.04 2.94
C PRO A 95 20.38 -4.11 2.18
N PHE A 96 19.72 -5.19 1.74
CA PHE A 96 20.38 -6.32 1.08
C PHE A 96 20.07 -6.51 -0.42
N TYR A 97 18.92 -6.04 -0.91
CA TYR A 97 18.54 -6.34 -2.30
C TYR A 97 19.17 -5.31 -3.23
N PRO A 98 19.93 -5.70 -4.28
CA PRO A 98 20.61 -4.75 -5.17
C PRO A 98 19.65 -3.93 -6.05
N THR A 99 18.36 -4.28 -6.05
CA THR A 99 17.28 -3.63 -6.80
C THR A 99 16.27 -2.95 -5.84
N TRP A 100 16.74 -2.44 -4.71
CA TRP A 100 15.93 -1.93 -3.59
C TRP A 100 14.91 -0.85 -3.96
N LYS A 101 15.16 -0.07 -5.01
CA LYS A 101 14.26 0.98 -5.53
C LYS A 101 13.80 0.73 -6.96
N ALA A 102 14.04 -0.47 -7.50
CA ALA A 102 13.57 -0.83 -8.82
C ALA A 102 12.03 -0.78 -8.86
N LYS A 103 11.51 -0.01 -9.82
CA LYS A 103 10.09 0.10 -10.16
C LYS A 103 9.94 -0.04 -11.68
N PRO A 104 10.33 -1.19 -12.26
CA PRO A 104 10.28 -1.38 -13.71
C PRO A 104 8.86 -1.15 -14.24
N GLY A 105 8.77 -0.49 -15.39
CA GLY A 105 7.50 -0.11 -16.02
C GLY A 105 6.93 1.24 -15.59
N LEU A 106 7.43 1.85 -14.50
CA LEU A 106 7.05 3.22 -14.15
C LEU A 106 8.03 4.24 -14.75
N PRO A 107 7.54 5.26 -15.47
CA PRO A 107 8.37 6.39 -15.85
C PRO A 107 8.68 7.28 -14.62
N PRO A 108 9.76 8.09 -14.65
CA PRO A 108 10.20 8.88 -13.51
C PRO A 108 9.11 9.74 -12.85
N GLN A 109 8.23 10.36 -13.65
CA GLN A 109 7.14 11.17 -13.10
C GLN A 109 6.15 10.36 -12.24
N GLU A 110 5.88 9.11 -12.61
CA GLU A 110 4.99 8.23 -11.84
C GLU A 110 5.70 7.68 -10.61
N VAL A 111 7.01 7.40 -10.70
CA VAL A 111 7.82 7.07 -9.53
C VAL A 111 7.71 8.18 -8.47
N THR A 112 7.87 9.44 -8.87
CA THR A 112 7.73 10.57 -7.95
C THR A 112 6.30 10.75 -7.43
N ALA A 113 5.29 10.58 -8.29
CA ALA A 113 3.90 10.80 -7.91
C ALA A 113 3.32 9.72 -6.98
N LEU A 114 3.90 8.51 -6.99
CA LEU A 114 3.32 7.34 -6.31
C LEU A 114 4.17 6.82 -5.15
N SER A 115 5.48 7.11 -5.10
CA SER A 115 6.36 6.46 -4.13
C SER A 115 6.47 7.23 -2.81
N PRO A 116 6.50 6.54 -1.65
CA PRO A 116 6.54 7.14 -0.32
C PRO A 116 7.76 8.06 -0.11
N GLU A 117 8.91 7.75 -0.71
CA GLU A 117 10.15 8.51 -0.53
C GLU A 117 10.07 9.96 -1.07
N PHE A 118 9.02 10.29 -1.82
CA PHE A 118 8.71 11.63 -2.35
C PHE A 118 7.59 12.35 -1.58
N GLY A 119 7.14 11.81 -0.43
CA GLY A 119 5.99 12.37 0.31
C GLY A 119 4.69 12.32 -0.52
N ALA A 120 4.54 11.28 -1.34
CA ALA A 120 3.47 11.16 -2.31
C ALA A 120 2.08 11.21 -1.65
N ARG A 121 1.11 11.76 -2.39
CA ARG A 121 -0.32 11.74 -2.08
C ARG A 121 -1.04 11.03 -3.21
N VAL A 122 -1.55 9.84 -2.92
CA VAL A 122 -2.10 8.92 -3.90
C VAL A 122 -3.61 8.80 -3.71
N ARG A 123 -4.36 8.86 -4.81
CA ARG A 123 -5.81 8.69 -4.75
C ARG A 123 -6.20 7.22 -4.86
N LEU A 124 -7.19 6.84 -4.08
CA LEU A 124 -7.91 5.59 -4.24
C LEU A 124 -9.31 5.89 -4.77
N ARG A 125 -9.79 5.05 -5.68
CA ARG A 125 -11.17 5.03 -6.12
C ARG A 125 -11.94 4.04 -5.26
N ILE A 126 -13.05 4.46 -4.66
CA ILE A 126 -13.96 3.55 -3.95
C ILE A 126 -14.91 2.95 -4.99
N THR A 127 -14.48 1.85 -5.59
CA THR A 127 -15.26 1.10 -6.60
C THR A 127 -16.34 0.24 -5.94
N ALA A 128 -17.10 -0.54 -6.70
CA ALA A 128 -18.09 -1.47 -6.14
C ALA A 128 -17.89 -2.89 -6.68
N LEU A 129 -17.91 -3.88 -5.79
CA LEU A 129 -17.92 -5.31 -6.13
C LEU A 129 -19.25 -5.94 -5.71
N ARG A 130 -19.87 -6.75 -6.56
CA ARG A 130 -21.10 -7.49 -6.22
C ARG A 130 -20.87 -8.34 -4.97
N LYS A 131 -21.80 -8.28 -4.02
CA LYS A 131 -21.68 -9.01 -2.74
C LYS A 131 -21.51 -10.52 -2.92
N GLU A 132 -22.26 -11.12 -3.84
CA GLU A 132 -22.20 -12.55 -4.13
C GLU A 132 -20.87 -13.00 -4.79
N TRP A 133 -20.11 -12.05 -5.36
CA TRP A 133 -18.80 -12.26 -5.96
C TRP A 133 -17.65 -11.89 -5.03
N ALA A 134 -17.93 -11.64 -3.75
CA ALA A 134 -16.93 -11.27 -2.77
C ALA A 134 -16.83 -12.33 -1.68
N TYR A 135 -15.61 -12.81 -1.42
CA TYR A 135 -15.29 -13.43 -0.15
C TYR A 135 -14.87 -12.35 0.85
N VAL A 136 -15.37 -12.43 2.08
CA VAL A 136 -15.05 -11.52 3.17
C VAL A 136 -14.59 -12.32 4.38
N GLU A 137 -13.42 -11.97 4.91
CA GLU A 137 -12.93 -12.44 6.21
C GLU A 137 -12.90 -11.27 7.19
N LYS A 138 -13.24 -11.52 8.45
CA LYS A 138 -13.32 -10.47 9.47
C LYS A 138 -12.97 -10.99 10.85
N MET A 139 -12.44 -10.14 11.70
CA MET A 139 -12.26 -10.45 13.12
C MET A 139 -13.63 -10.59 13.82
N PRO A 140 -13.72 -11.32 14.95
CA PRO A 140 -14.99 -11.61 15.62
C PRO A 140 -15.82 -10.38 16.02
N HIS A 141 -15.18 -9.28 16.41
CA HIS A 141 -15.85 -8.04 16.84
C HIS A 141 -16.43 -7.24 15.67
N VAL A 142 -15.97 -7.48 14.45
CA VAL A 142 -16.46 -6.80 13.25
C VAL A 142 -17.81 -7.37 12.88
N GLY A 143 -18.84 -6.53 12.78
CA GLY A 143 -20.21 -6.91 12.36
C GLY A 143 -20.27 -7.37 10.90
N SER A 144 -20.84 -6.56 10.02
CA SER A 144 -20.80 -6.78 8.57
C SER A 144 -19.78 -5.88 7.86
N TYR A 145 -19.34 -6.26 6.65
CA TYR A 145 -18.42 -5.43 5.85
C TYR A 145 -19.00 -4.02 5.62
N SER A 146 -20.25 -3.94 5.17
CA SER A 146 -20.90 -2.66 4.85
C SER A 146 -21.06 -1.78 6.10
N GLU A 147 -21.43 -2.38 7.24
CA GLU A 147 -21.52 -1.66 8.51
C GLU A 147 -20.16 -1.12 8.95
N TRP A 148 -19.14 -1.99 8.99
CA TRP A 148 -17.78 -1.59 9.36
C TRP A 148 -17.25 -0.47 8.45
N PHE A 149 -17.47 -0.58 7.13
CA PHE A 149 -17.03 0.44 6.19
C PHE A 149 -17.79 1.76 6.40
N SER A 150 -19.10 1.71 6.64
CA SER A 150 -19.91 2.91 6.89
C SER A 150 -19.53 3.64 8.18
N GLN A 151 -19.11 2.92 9.22
CA GLN A 151 -18.64 3.49 10.48
C GLN A 151 -17.25 4.11 10.33
N ASN A 152 -16.35 3.42 9.62
CA ASN A 152 -14.98 3.88 9.43
C ASN A 152 -14.86 4.97 8.37
N PHE A 153 -15.75 5.02 7.38
CA PHE A 153 -15.69 5.97 6.25
C PHE A 153 -17.07 6.56 5.94
N PRO A 154 -17.70 7.31 6.87
CA PRO A 154 -19.11 7.70 6.77
C PRO A 154 -19.41 8.61 5.56
N ASP A 155 -18.57 9.61 5.29
CA ASP A 155 -18.77 10.50 4.15
C ASP A 155 -18.58 9.78 2.81
N LEU A 156 -17.55 8.93 2.71
CA LEU A 156 -17.32 8.13 1.51
C LEU A 156 -18.44 7.10 1.29
N TRP A 157 -18.97 6.52 2.36
CA TRP A 157 -20.10 5.61 2.29
C TRP A 157 -21.35 6.30 1.74
N ARG A 158 -21.67 7.50 2.24
CA ARG A 158 -22.78 8.32 1.74
C ARG A 158 -22.60 8.59 0.24
N ASP A 159 -21.48 9.17 -0.15
CA ASP A 159 -21.21 9.58 -1.53
C ASP A 159 -21.16 8.37 -2.48
N TRP A 160 -20.62 7.24 -2.03
CA TRP A 160 -20.59 5.98 -2.77
C TRP A 160 -21.99 5.40 -2.98
N ALA A 161 -22.80 5.37 -1.92
CA ALA A 161 -24.17 4.85 -1.98
C ALA A 161 -25.08 5.73 -2.84
N GLU A 162 -24.95 7.05 -2.75
CA GLU A 162 -25.64 8.02 -3.61
C GLU A 162 -25.25 7.84 -5.07
N GLY A 163 -23.95 7.79 -5.37
CA GLY A 163 -23.47 7.57 -6.73
C GLY A 163 -23.95 6.25 -7.34
N LEU A 164 -24.04 5.17 -6.56
CA LEU A 164 -24.63 3.92 -7.04
C LEU A 164 -26.11 4.06 -7.39
N LYS A 165 -26.89 4.73 -6.54
CA LYS A 165 -28.33 4.97 -6.79
C LYS A 165 -28.55 5.80 -8.05
N GLU A 166 -27.73 6.84 -8.27
CA GLU A 166 -27.77 7.66 -9.50
C GLU A 166 -27.51 6.82 -10.77
N ARG A 167 -26.69 5.78 -10.64
CA ARG A 167 -26.44 4.80 -11.72
C ARG A 167 -27.45 3.65 -11.76
N GLY A 168 -28.57 3.75 -11.04
CA GLY A 168 -29.64 2.76 -11.02
C GLY A 168 -29.31 1.46 -10.28
N LYS A 169 -28.31 1.47 -9.40
CA LYS A 169 -27.86 0.31 -8.62
C LYS A 169 -28.33 0.41 -7.18
N SER A 170 -28.74 -0.72 -6.58
CA SER A 170 -29.07 -0.80 -5.16
C SER A 170 -27.78 -0.97 -4.34
N PRO A 171 -27.38 -0.03 -3.46
CA PRO A 171 -26.18 -0.19 -2.63
C PRO A 171 -26.18 -1.46 -1.76
N GLY A 172 -27.37 -2.00 -1.48
CA GLY A 172 -27.55 -3.26 -0.76
C GLY A 172 -26.96 -4.48 -1.46
N ASP A 173 -26.68 -4.43 -2.76
CA ASP A 173 -26.17 -5.57 -3.54
C ASP A 173 -24.65 -5.52 -3.76
N TRP A 174 -23.99 -4.47 -3.28
CA TRP A 174 -22.59 -4.18 -3.56
C TRP A 174 -21.77 -3.96 -2.28
N LEU A 175 -20.47 -4.21 -2.36
CA LEU A 175 -19.48 -3.83 -1.36
C LEU A 175 -18.60 -2.71 -1.92
N PRO A 176 -18.34 -1.64 -1.14
CA PRO A 176 -17.34 -0.66 -1.52
C PRO A 176 -15.97 -1.32 -1.52
N LEU A 177 -15.24 -1.23 -2.64
CA LEU A 177 -13.91 -1.82 -2.78
C LEU A 177 -12.92 -0.72 -3.16
N PRO A 178 -12.02 -0.30 -2.26
CA PRO A 178 -10.98 0.66 -2.62
C PRO A 178 -10.01 0.06 -3.65
N VAL A 179 -9.67 0.82 -4.68
CA VAL A 179 -8.69 0.45 -5.71
C VAL A 179 -7.72 1.60 -5.93
N HIS A 180 -6.42 1.31 -5.96
CA HIS A 180 -5.38 2.31 -6.24
C HIS A 180 -5.61 2.93 -7.63
N ARG A 181 -5.66 4.25 -7.76
CA ARG A 181 -6.08 4.90 -9.01
C ARG A 181 -5.22 4.52 -10.22
N TRP A 182 -3.89 4.51 -10.06
CA TRP A 182 -2.99 4.02 -11.12
C TRP A 182 -3.27 2.56 -11.51
N HIS A 183 -3.56 1.67 -10.54
CA HIS A 183 -3.87 0.27 -10.79
C HIS A 183 -5.20 0.12 -11.53
N LEU A 184 -6.19 0.94 -11.16
CA LEU A 184 -7.47 0.98 -11.85
C LEU A 184 -7.30 1.31 -13.35
N ASP A 185 -6.58 2.39 -13.64
CA ASP A 185 -6.47 2.95 -14.98
C ASP A 185 -5.52 2.16 -15.89
N ASN A 186 -4.42 1.59 -15.35
CA ASN A 186 -3.39 0.91 -16.14
C ASN A 186 -3.55 -0.61 -16.20
N PHE A 187 -4.39 -1.19 -15.34
CA PHE A 187 -4.52 -2.65 -15.23
C PHE A 187 -5.98 -3.09 -15.10
N VAL A 188 -6.67 -2.70 -14.03
CA VAL A 188 -7.97 -3.32 -13.67
C VAL A 188 -9.02 -3.15 -14.77
N ARG A 189 -9.15 -1.96 -15.37
CA ARG A 189 -10.16 -1.73 -16.42
C ARG A 189 -10.00 -2.65 -17.63
N ARG A 190 -8.77 -3.05 -17.97
CA ARG A 190 -8.47 -3.98 -19.06
C ARG A 190 -8.63 -5.43 -18.60
N GLU A 191 -8.02 -5.78 -17.48
CA GLU A 191 -7.94 -7.18 -17.03
C GLU A 191 -9.27 -7.71 -16.48
N PHE A 192 -10.16 -6.83 -16.03
CA PHE A 192 -11.49 -7.16 -15.51
C PHE A 192 -12.61 -6.58 -16.40
N GLU A 193 -12.35 -6.39 -17.70
CA GLU A 193 -13.35 -5.90 -18.65
C GLU A 193 -14.61 -6.79 -18.65
N SER A 194 -14.44 -8.11 -18.54
CA SER A 194 -15.54 -9.07 -18.42
C SER A 194 -16.41 -8.81 -17.20
N GLU A 195 -15.81 -8.71 -16.01
CA GLU A 195 -16.51 -8.49 -14.74
C GLU A 195 -17.22 -7.13 -14.74
N ILE A 196 -16.65 -6.13 -15.41
CA ILE A 196 -17.29 -4.83 -15.63
C ILE A 196 -18.51 -4.97 -16.53
N ALA A 197 -18.35 -5.62 -17.69
CA ALA A 197 -19.43 -5.80 -18.67
C ALA A 197 -20.59 -6.65 -18.13
N PHE A 198 -20.30 -7.66 -17.31
CA PHE A 198 -21.32 -8.50 -16.66
C PHE A 198 -21.96 -7.85 -15.42
N GLY A 199 -21.51 -6.67 -15.00
CA GLY A 199 -22.04 -5.99 -13.83
C GLY A 199 -21.69 -6.68 -12.51
N VAL A 200 -20.54 -7.36 -12.48
CA VAL A 200 -19.90 -7.91 -11.28
C VAL A 200 -19.07 -6.84 -10.57
N PHE A 201 -18.41 -5.98 -11.34
CA PHE A 201 -17.55 -4.91 -10.85
C PHE A 201 -17.96 -3.54 -11.43
N ASP A 202 -18.13 -2.52 -10.59
CA ASP A 202 -18.32 -1.13 -11.00
C ASP A 202 -17.05 -0.33 -10.72
N PRO A 203 -16.30 0.11 -11.75
CA PRO A 203 -15.05 0.85 -11.56
C PRO A 203 -15.27 2.32 -11.14
N GLU A 204 -16.52 2.79 -11.01
CA GLU A 204 -16.85 4.16 -10.65
C GLU A 204 -17.18 4.33 -9.16
N GLY A 205 -17.03 5.57 -8.67
CA GLY A 205 -17.28 5.94 -7.29
C GLY A 205 -16.47 7.16 -6.83
N PRO A 206 -16.59 7.57 -5.57
CA PRO A 206 -15.84 8.70 -5.02
C PRO A 206 -14.35 8.35 -4.85
N GLU A 207 -13.54 9.37 -4.63
CA GLU A 207 -12.11 9.22 -4.37
C GLU A 207 -11.74 9.65 -2.96
N ILE A 208 -10.68 9.03 -2.42
CA ILE A 208 -10.03 9.45 -1.18
C ILE A 208 -8.54 9.66 -1.44
N VAL A 209 -7.98 10.74 -0.88
CA VAL A 209 -6.54 10.98 -0.89
C VAL A 209 -5.90 10.21 0.27
N THR A 210 -4.79 9.54 -0.03
CA THR A 210 -4.05 8.72 0.92
C THR A 210 -2.55 8.96 0.81
N LEU A 211 -1.84 8.57 1.86
CA LEU A 211 -0.39 8.56 1.97
C LEU A 211 0.08 7.11 1.85
N PRO A 212 0.81 6.71 0.79
CA PRO A 212 1.42 5.39 0.74
C PRO A 212 2.51 5.28 1.79
N SER A 213 2.55 4.15 2.50
CA SER A 213 3.70 3.79 3.35
C SER A 213 4.86 3.23 2.53
N MET A 214 5.97 2.89 3.18
CA MET A 214 7.13 2.19 2.60
C MET A 214 6.77 0.94 1.79
N SER A 215 5.63 0.31 2.05
CA SER A 215 5.16 -0.85 1.28
C SER A 215 4.63 -0.50 -0.12
N PHE A 216 4.52 0.80 -0.45
CA PHE A 216 3.91 1.39 -1.64
C PHE A 216 2.38 1.24 -1.75
N ARG A 217 1.80 0.21 -1.12
CA ARG A 217 0.40 -0.20 -1.32
C ARG A 217 -0.44 -0.28 -0.06
N THR A 218 0.15 0.04 1.09
CA THR A 218 -0.57 0.24 2.35
C THR A 218 -0.77 1.73 2.50
N MET A 219 -2.02 2.15 2.46
CA MET A 219 -2.41 3.54 2.24
C MET A 219 -3.07 4.07 3.50
N LEU A 220 -2.53 5.13 4.10
CA LEU A 220 -3.19 5.84 5.20
C LEU A 220 -4.06 6.96 4.61
N PRO A 221 -5.37 7.04 4.92
CA PRO A 221 -6.18 8.20 4.59
C PRO A 221 -5.58 9.52 5.09
N ASP A 222 -5.47 10.52 4.20
CA ASP A 222 -4.98 11.87 4.54
C ASP A 222 -6.10 12.70 5.16
N THR A 223 -6.54 12.28 6.36
CA THR A 223 -7.66 12.88 7.10
C THR A 223 -7.23 13.32 8.49
N GLN A 224 -7.93 14.31 9.05
CA GLN A 224 -7.64 14.83 10.41
C GLN A 224 -7.91 13.78 11.49
N GLU A 225 -9.03 13.07 11.39
CA GLU A 225 -9.30 11.91 12.25
C GLU A 225 -8.59 10.67 11.70
N PRO A 226 -8.07 9.79 12.56
CA PRO A 226 -7.45 8.54 12.13
C PRO A 226 -8.50 7.65 11.47
N ARG A 227 -8.08 6.96 10.41
CA ARG A 227 -8.88 6.01 9.66
C ARG A 227 -8.04 4.77 9.40
N PRO A 228 -8.65 3.58 9.34
CA PRO A 228 -7.91 2.35 9.07
C PRO A 228 -7.06 2.46 7.80
N PHE A 229 -5.86 1.87 7.86
CA PHE A 229 -5.02 1.65 6.70
C PHE A 229 -5.75 0.79 5.67
N ILE A 230 -5.52 1.10 4.39
CA ILE A 230 -6.09 0.38 3.25
C ILE A 230 -4.93 -0.29 2.50
N LYS A 231 -4.82 -1.62 2.60
CA LYS A 231 -3.78 -2.42 1.95
C LYS A 231 -4.32 -3.02 0.66
N LEU A 232 -3.63 -2.76 -0.45
CA LEU A 232 -4.15 -3.02 -1.79
C LEU A 232 -3.19 -3.86 -2.66
N PRO A 233 -3.72 -4.56 -3.67
CA PRO A 233 -2.91 -4.98 -4.80
C PRO A 233 -2.62 -3.78 -5.71
N VAL A 234 -1.42 -3.78 -6.29
CA VAL A 234 -1.01 -2.86 -7.34
C VAL A 234 -0.19 -3.66 -8.33
N ALA A 235 -0.53 -3.64 -9.62
CA ALA A 235 0.15 -4.42 -10.66
C ALA A 235 1.53 -3.85 -11.05
N ILE A 236 2.36 -3.54 -10.05
CA ILE A 236 3.74 -3.07 -10.18
C ILE A 236 4.67 -4.12 -9.58
N TRP A 237 5.80 -4.31 -10.24
CA TRP A 237 6.91 -5.08 -9.70
C TRP A 237 7.78 -4.20 -8.82
N LEU A 238 8.03 -4.64 -7.57
CA LEU A 238 8.99 -4.01 -6.67
C LEU A 238 9.84 -5.12 -6.06
N THR A 239 11.15 -4.96 -6.02
CA THR A 239 12.06 -5.88 -5.32
C THR A 239 11.82 -7.36 -5.71
N SER A 240 11.75 -7.62 -7.02
CA SER A 240 11.56 -8.96 -7.61
C SER A 240 10.21 -9.66 -7.32
N GLU A 241 9.20 -8.92 -6.86
CA GLU A 241 7.86 -9.46 -6.64
C GLU A 241 6.77 -8.50 -7.13
N GLN A 242 5.74 -9.06 -7.77
CA GLN A 242 4.55 -8.29 -8.13
C GLN A 242 3.73 -8.01 -6.87
N ARG A 243 3.29 -6.76 -6.69
CA ARG A 243 2.58 -6.32 -5.49
C ARG A 243 1.10 -6.71 -5.49
N THR A 244 0.82 -8.00 -5.68
CA THR A 244 -0.50 -8.63 -5.57
C THR A 244 -0.88 -8.90 -4.12
N LEU A 245 -2.17 -9.04 -3.84
CA LEU A 245 -2.68 -9.36 -2.51
C LEU A 245 -3.38 -10.72 -2.55
N GLN A 246 -2.67 -11.77 -2.16
CA GLN A 246 -3.12 -13.15 -2.34
C GLN A 246 -4.29 -13.49 -1.39
N ALA A 247 -5.18 -14.39 -1.83
CA ALA A 247 -6.27 -14.92 -1.03
C ALA A 247 -5.85 -15.35 0.37
N LYS A 248 -4.72 -16.05 0.51
CA LYS A 248 -4.18 -16.47 1.82
C LYS A 248 -4.04 -15.31 2.80
N SER A 249 -3.68 -14.11 2.34
CA SER A 249 -3.57 -12.93 3.19
C SER A 249 -4.93 -12.40 3.63
N ILE A 250 -5.96 -12.53 2.80
CA ILE A 250 -7.34 -12.14 3.11
C ILE A 250 -7.92 -13.07 4.17
N HIS A 251 -7.77 -14.38 3.97
CA HIS A 251 -8.25 -15.41 4.90
C HIS A 251 -7.50 -15.40 6.24
N MET A 252 -6.17 -15.20 6.22
CA MET A 252 -5.35 -15.33 7.44
C MET A 252 -5.13 -14.03 8.19
N GLY A 253 -5.23 -12.86 7.54
CA GLY A 253 -4.98 -11.56 8.18
C GLY A 253 -5.84 -11.35 9.45
N PRO A 254 -7.18 -11.40 9.33
CA PRO A 254 -8.07 -11.29 10.48
C PRO A 254 -7.90 -12.42 11.50
N ARG A 255 -7.72 -13.67 11.05
CA ARG A 255 -7.56 -14.83 11.94
C ARG A 255 -6.29 -14.76 12.78
N LEU A 256 -5.16 -14.39 12.16
CA LEU A 256 -3.90 -14.19 12.87
C LEU A 256 -3.96 -12.97 13.78
N SER A 257 -4.66 -11.92 13.37
CA SER A 257 -4.87 -10.74 14.22
C SER A 257 -5.66 -11.12 15.48
N THR A 258 -6.73 -11.90 15.36
CA THR A 258 -7.47 -12.46 16.51
C THR A 258 -6.57 -13.30 17.39
N LEU A 259 -5.83 -14.26 16.82
CA LEU A 259 -4.93 -15.11 17.60
C LEU A 259 -3.87 -14.31 18.37
N ILE A 260 -3.23 -13.33 17.73
CA ILE A 260 -2.20 -12.52 18.39
C ILE A 260 -2.84 -11.63 19.45
N SER A 261 -4.00 -11.02 19.19
CA SER A 261 -4.73 -10.25 20.20
C SER A 261 -5.11 -11.11 21.41
N ASP A 262 -5.51 -12.37 21.20
CA ASP A 262 -5.80 -13.30 22.29
C ASP A 262 -4.54 -13.64 23.10
N ILE A 263 -3.40 -13.82 22.44
CA ILE A 263 -2.11 -14.04 23.13
C ILE A 263 -1.74 -12.82 23.98
N LEU A 264 -1.77 -11.61 23.40
CA LEU A 264 -1.46 -10.37 24.12
C LEU A 264 -2.42 -10.11 25.28
N ALA A 265 -3.68 -10.51 25.15
CA ALA A 265 -4.65 -10.40 26.23
C ALA A 265 -4.40 -11.39 27.38
N ASN A 266 -3.74 -12.53 27.14
CA ASN A 266 -3.51 -13.56 28.16
C ASN A 266 -2.08 -13.59 28.73
N GLU A 267 -1.10 -13.04 28.02
CA GLU A 267 0.32 -12.99 28.43
C GLU A 267 0.66 -11.64 29.07
N GLU A 268 0.66 -11.58 30.41
CA GLU A 268 0.89 -10.34 31.18
C GLU A 268 2.22 -9.65 30.81
N ASP A 269 3.29 -10.41 30.55
CA ASP A 269 4.61 -9.87 30.19
C ASP A 269 4.61 -9.16 28.81
N LEU A 270 3.66 -9.48 27.93
CA LEU A 270 3.58 -8.94 26.57
C LEU A 270 2.55 -7.82 26.43
N ARG A 271 1.48 -7.85 27.22
CA ARG A 271 0.31 -6.97 27.07
C ARG A 271 0.67 -5.48 27.02
N ASP A 272 1.63 -5.06 27.85
CA ASP A 272 2.02 -3.66 28.00
C ASP A 272 3.33 -3.31 27.26
N THR A 273 3.93 -4.27 26.52
CA THR A 273 5.23 -4.10 25.86
C THR A 273 5.18 -4.30 24.34
N LEU A 274 4.18 -4.99 23.82
CA LEU A 274 4.01 -5.28 22.40
C LEU A 274 2.63 -4.86 21.92
N GLU A 275 2.59 -4.08 20.85
CA GLU A 275 1.37 -3.70 20.17
C GLU A 275 1.41 -4.19 18.71
N ILE A 276 0.23 -4.50 18.17
CA ILE A 276 0.07 -4.88 16.77
C ILE A 276 -0.99 -4.05 16.07
N PHE A 277 -0.76 -3.82 14.78
CA PHE A 277 -1.78 -3.27 13.91
C PHE A 277 -2.63 -4.43 13.36
N THR A 278 -3.80 -4.65 13.95
CA THR A 278 -4.70 -5.73 13.56
C THR A 278 -5.27 -5.52 12.15
N GLU A 279 -5.26 -6.57 11.33
CA GLU A 279 -5.93 -6.60 10.03
C GLU A 279 -7.40 -7.04 10.24
N GLU A 280 -8.29 -6.10 10.55
CA GLU A 280 -9.64 -6.41 11.06
C GLU A 280 -10.60 -7.00 10.02
N LEU A 281 -10.45 -6.61 8.75
CA LEU A 281 -11.40 -6.91 7.68
C LEU A 281 -10.67 -7.06 6.35
N GLY A 282 -11.00 -8.08 5.57
CA GLY A 282 -10.49 -8.27 4.21
C GLY A 282 -11.57 -8.73 3.25
N ALA A 283 -11.44 -8.34 1.98
CA ALA A 283 -12.32 -8.81 0.91
C ALA A 283 -11.55 -9.12 -0.37
N ILE A 284 -12.04 -10.08 -1.15
CA ILE A 284 -11.46 -10.51 -2.42
C ILE A 284 -12.54 -10.93 -3.41
N LEU A 285 -12.34 -10.59 -4.69
CA LEU A 285 -13.13 -11.17 -5.78
C LEU A 285 -13.02 -12.69 -5.75
N ARG A 286 -14.17 -13.36 -5.63
CA ARG A 286 -14.32 -14.81 -5.63
C ARG A 286 -15.49 -15.18 -6.53
N HIS A 287 -15.26 -16.05 -7.51
CA HIS A 287 -16.34 -16.53 -8.35
C HIS A 287 -17.33 -17.36 -7.49
N PRO A 288 -18.65 -17.07 -7.52
CA PRO A 288 -19.62 -17.72 -6.62
C PRO A 288 -19.71 -19.22 -6.83
N ASP A 289 -19.73 -19.68 -8.08
CA ASP A 289 -19.92 -21.10 -8.40
C ASP A 289 -18.63 -21.94 -8.29
N THR A 290 -17.52 -21.47 -8.87
CA THR A 290 -16.26 -22.22 -8.89
C THR A 290 -15.43 -22.02 -7.63
N GLY A 291 -15.69 -20.95 -6.87
CA GLY A 291 -14.89 -20.54 -5.73
C GLY A 291 -13.51 -20.00 -6.09
N ASP A 292 -13.24 -19.72 -7.37
CA ASP A 292 -11.94 -19.22 -7.82
C ASP A 292 -11.67 -17.79 -7.31
N GLU A 293 -10.55 -17.63 -6.60
CA GLU A 293 -10.05 -16.37 -6.04
C GLU A 293 -8.76 -15.91 -6.75
N HIS A 294 -8.25 -16.67 -7.71
CA HIS A 294 -6.99 -16.37 -8.39
C HIS A 294 -7.02 -14.98 -9.03
N PRO A 295 -8.06 -14.56 -9.77
CA PRO A 295 -8.15 -13.19 -10.30
C PRO A 295 -8.18 -12.13 -9.18
N GLY A 296 -8.81 -12.45 -8.05
CA GLY A 296 -8.96 -11.55 -6.90
C GLY A 296 -7.64 -11.08 -6.27
N ARG A 297 -6.50 -11.69 -6.59
CA ARG A 297 -5.18 -11.17 -6.19
C ARG A 297 -4.88 -9.76 -6.70
N PHE A 298 -5.63 -9.28 -7.70
CA PHE A 298 -5.59 -7.92 -8.24
C PHE A 298 -6.83 -7.09 -7.90
N LEU A 299 -7.85 -7.68 -7.28
CA LEU A 299 -9.11 -7.05 -6.92
C LEU A 299 -9.52 -7.50 -5.51
N SER A 300 -8.81 -6.95 -4.52
CA SER A 300 -8.94 -7.27 -3.11
C SER A 300 -8.47 -6.12 -2.22
N VAL A 301 -8.82 -6.17 -0.94
CA VAL A 301 -8.41 -5.18 0.06
C VAL A 301 -8.28 -5.84 1.43
N VAL A 302 -7.36 -5.32 2.24
CA VAL A 302 -7.34 -5.55 3.69
C VAL A 302 -7.33 -4.20 4.40
N PHE A 303 -8.20 -4.05 5.40
CA PHE A 303 -8.20 -2.92 6.29
C PHE A 303 -7.48 -3.26 7.58
N ARG A 304 -6.63 -2.34 8.01
CA ARG A 304 -5.82 -2.50 9.22
C ARG A 304 -6.05 -1.33 10.16
N ASN A 305 -6.34 -1.64 11.42
CA ASN A 305 -6.64 -0.65 12.44
C ASN A 305 -5.46 0.33 12.62
N THR A 306 -5.77 1.56 13.02
CA THR A 306 -4.82 2.63 13.38
C THR A 306 -4.78 2.95 14.87
N ASP A 307 -5.59 2.30 15.71
CA ASP A 307 -5.71 2.63 17.15
C ASP A 307 -4.36 2.62 17.89
N ALA A 308 -3.45 1.73 17.50
CA ALA A 308 -2.09 1.69 18.03
C ALA A 308 -1.32 3.02 17.88
N LEU A 309 -1.66 3.86 16.88
CA LEU A 309 -1.06 5.18 16.67
C LEU A 309 -1.67 6.27 17.56
N ALA A 310 -2.82 6.02 18.17
CA ALA A 310 -3.52 6.97 19.03
C ALA A 310 -3.21 6.78 20.53
N ARG A 311 -2.40 5.77 20.89
CA ARG A 311 -1.98 5.52 22.27
C ARG A 311 -1.11 6.68 22.78
N ALA A 312 -1.27 7.01 24.07
CA ALA A 312 -0.60 8.11 24.75
C ALA A 312 0.01 7.69 26.10
N ASP A 313 0.32 6.41 26.24
CA ASP A 313 0.80 5.74 27.46
C ASP A 313 2.31 5.47 27.46
N GLY A 314 3.05 6.09 26.54
CA GLY A 314 4.51 6.07 26.45
C GLY A 314 5.20 7.13 27.30
#